data_AF-A0A955DXG0-F1
#
_entry.id   AF-A0A955DXG0-F1
#
_cell.length_a   1.000
_cell.length_b   1.000
_cell.length_c   1.000
_cell.angle_alpha   90.00
_cell.angle_beta   90.00
_cell.angle_gamma   90.00
#
_symmetry.space_group_name_H-M   'P 1'
#
loop_
_entity.id
_entity.type
_entity.pdbx_description
1 polymer ?
#
loop_
_entity_poly.entity_id
_entity_poly.type
_entity_poly.pdbx_seq_one_letter_code
_entity_poly.pdbx_strand_id
1 'polypeptide(L)'
;SDAAGNQNRSLFTLGQGVVAVADPDEWDDAAHDPGTYDAFMRTPPIALQNVDVGTATLRFDSSWRPEGDQTALVRVTYDGGAPIEVLRWTTTGGTAHPDAENEDVEVALQNPQEATTMTIEFGLIQAGNNWWWAIDNLTVVAEPRTPTVVVFQEDFDDLVLGPSIDEPAASGVWTDVPPPGWEIDDSGVPGVGDPTQGVEEWEGWSFADPAWWTAVAADQRRSEFTLASGAIAVADPDEWDDLGDPESLGPYDTSMTTPWVDVERYDDLTLTFDSSWRPEDAQRVTITVEDDLGGSATILDWDSVPGPTFKPDATNETVSIEVHVSPDATGIRFVFAMQDAGNDWWWAIDHLRLEGVCRADLAQPYGTLDIFDILTFLSGFDAGSDWNRDGSTDIFDVLDYLQAFDAGCA
;
A
#
# COMPACT_ATOMS: atom_id res chain seq x y z
N SER A 1 28.94 33.27 -22.17
CA SER A 1 28.74 33.20 -23.63
C SER A 1 30.03 33.08 -24.44
N ASP A 2 31.22 33.27 -23.86
CA ASP A 2 32.48 33.29 -24.64
C ASP A 2 33.33 32.01 -24.54
N ALA A 3 32.87 31.00 -23.79
CA ALA A 3 33.41 29.64 -23.85
C ALA A 3 32.83 28.89 -25.06
N ALA A 4 33.59 27.98 -25.67
CA ALA A 4 33.15 27.12 -26.78
C ALA A 4 32.60 27.83 -28.05
N GLY A 5 32.82 29.14 -28.22
CA GLY A 5 32.25 29.89 -29.34
C GLY A 5 30.71 29.94 -29.35
N ASN A 6 30.08 29.81 -28.18
CA ASN A 6 28.63 29.70 -27.95
C ASN A 6 27.99 28.42 -28.48
N GLN A 7 28.08 28.16 -29.79
CA GLN A 7 27.47 27.01 -30.46
C GLN A 7 26.04 26.65 -29.97
N ASN A 8 25.18 27.66 -29.77
CA ASN A 8 23.80 27.57 -29.23
C ASN A 8 23.65 27.38 -27.71
N ARG A 9 24.72 27.27 -26.91
CA ARG A 9 24.62 27.20 -25.44
C ARG A 9 23.88 28.41 -24.82
N SER A 10 23.92 29.59 -25.48
CA SER A 10 23.14 30.77 -25.07
C SER A 10 21.63 30.65 -25.26
N LEU A 11 21.13 29.60 -25.92
CA LEU A 11 19.69 29.36 -26.07
C LEU A 11 19.06 28.82 -24.80
N PHE A 12 19.85 28.31 -23.83
CA PHE A 12 19.36 27.92 -22.52
C PHE A 12 19.01 29.15 -21.67
N THR A 13 17.84 29.73 -21.95
CA THR A 13 17.33 30.95 -21.31
C THR A 13 16.55 30.67 -20.03
N LEU A 14 16.14 29.42 -19.80
CA LEU A 14 15.55 28.97 -18.53
C LEU A 14 16.62 28.84 -17.43
N GLY A 15 17.86 28.47 -17.79
CA GLY A 15 19.01 28.47 -16.89
C GLY A 15 19.31 29.87 -16.34
N GLN A 16 19.52 29.97 -15.03
CA GLN A 16 19.72 31.21 -14.28
C GLN A 16 20.95 31.14 -13.38
N GLY A 17 21.85 32.11 -13.55
CA GLY A 17 23.03 32.21 -12.68
C GLY A 17 24.04 31.10 -12.96
N VAL A 18 24.02 30.02 -12.18
CA VAL A 18 24.98 28.91 -12.28
C VAL A 18 24.26 27.65 -12.73
N VAL A 19 24.58 27.18 -13.92
CA VAL A 19 24.06 25.93 -14.50
C VAL A 19 25.02 24.76 -14.24
N ALA A 20 24.48 23.56 -14.02
CA ALA A 20 25.27 22.33 -14.01
C ALA A 20 25.42 21.83 -15.46
N VAL A 21 26.64 21.47 -15.87
CA VAL A 21 26.93 21.12 -17.27
C VAL A 21 27.81 19.87 -17.34
N ALA A 22 27.44 18.95 -18.21
CA ALA A 22 28.26 17.87 -18.72
C ALA A 22 28.48 18.11 -20.23
N ASP A 23 29.73 18.35 -20.64
CA ASP A 23 30.09 18.81 -21.99
C ASP A 23 31.19 17.88 -22.58
N PRO A 24 30.79 16.76 -23.20
CA PRO A 24 31.71 15.83 -23.83
C PRO A 24 32.49 16.45 -25.00
N ASP A 25 31.90 17.39 -25.73
CA ASP A 25 32.48 18.10 -26.88
C ASP A 25 33.75 18.85 -26.45
N GLU A 26 33.63 19.73 -25.45
CA GLU A 26 34.79 20.48 -24.93
C GLU A 26 35.81 19.57 -24.21
N TRP A 27 35.37 18.41 -23.70
CA TRP A 27 36.28 17.42 -23.12
C TRP A 27 37.11 16.68 -24.19
N ASP A 28 36.49 16.29 -25.30
CA ASP A 28 37.12 15.55 -26.41
C ASP A 28 38.04 16.46 -27.26
N ASP A 29 37.76 17.76 -27.30
CA ASP A 29 38.61 18.78 -27.91
C ASP A 29 40.00 18.94 -27.23
N ALA A 30 40.16 18.40 -26.02
CA ALA A 30 41.43 18.33 -25.30
C ALA A 30 42.03 16.92 -25.33
N ALA A 31 43.34 16.80 -25.08
CA ALA A 31 43.97 15.48 -24.99
C ALA A 31 43.46 14.71 -23.76
N HIS A 32 42.86 13.54 -23.98
CA HIS A 32 42.40 12.62 -22.93
C HIS A 32 42.79 11.16 -23.24
N ASP A 33 42.65 10.29 -22.24
CA ASP A 33 42.85 8.85 -22.42
C ASP A 33 41.71 8.23 -23.26
N PRO A 34 41.94 7.13 -24.00
CA PRO A 34 40.89 6.48 -24.77
C PRO A 34 39.70 6.03 -23.89
N GLY A 35 38.47 6.32 -24.32
CA GLY A 35 37.26 5.95 -23.58
C GLY A 35 36.07 6.83 -23.98
N THR A 36 34.92 6.60 -23.36
CA THR A 36 33.75 7.48 -23.44
C THR A 36 33.70 8.40 -22.23
N TYR A 37 33.05 9.55 -22.39
CA TYR A 37 32.73 10.48 -21.33
C TYR A 37 31.56 9.96 -20.48
N ASP A 38 31.83 9.76 -19.20
CA ASP A 38 30.85 9.42 -18.16
C ASP A 38 30.98 10.43 -17.01
N ALA A 39 29.97 11.28 -16.82
CA ALA A 39 29.90 12.22 -15.71
C ALA A 39 28.62 12.01 -14.90
N PHE A 40 28.75 12.06 -13.58
CA PHE A 40 27.64 11.88 -12.64
C PHE A 40 27.63 13.00 -11.60
N MET A 41 26.43 13.44 -11.24
CA MET A 41 26.17 14.35 -10.14
C MET A 41 25.07 13.77 -9.26
N ARG A 42 25.21 13.85 -7.94
CA ARG A 42 24.22 13.36 -6.98
C ARG A 42 23.79 14.46 -6.03
N THR A 43 22.51 14.51 -5.71
CA THR A 43 21.99 15.35 -4.63
C THR A 43 22.45 14.83 -3.26
N PRO A 44 22.46 15.67 -2.22
CA PRO A 44 22.37 15.19 -0.84
C PRO A 44 21.09 14.36 -0.63
N PRO A 45 21.00 13.59 0.47
CA PRO A 45 19.74 12.96 0.87
C PRO A 45 18.62 13.99 1.03
N ILE A 46 17.48 13.70 0.42
CA ILE A 46 16.23 14.47 0.51
C ILE A 46 15.29 13.65 1.41
N ALA A 47 14.75 14.27 2.45
CA ALA A 47 13.80 13.62 3.34
C ALA A 47 12.45 13.40 2.65
N LEU A 48 11.84 12.24 2.87
CA LEU A 48 10.51 11.88 2.38
C LEU A 48 9.51 11.67 3.52
N GLN A 49 9.83 12.19 4.71
CA GLN A 49 8.91 12.18 5.84
C GLN A 49 7.64 12.92 5.45
N ASN A 50 6.49 12.28 5.68
CA ASN A 50 5.16 12.83 5.37
C ASN A 50 4.98 13.16 3.87
N VAL A 51 5.50 12.33 2.98
CA VAL A 51 5.24 12.42 1.53
C VAL A 51 4.36 11.25 1.11
N ASP A 52 3.28 11.53 0.40
CA ASP A 52 2.37 10.50 -0.09
C ASP A 52 3.04 9.61 -1.12
N VAL A 53 2.68 8.33 -1.09
CA VAL A 53 3.25 7.31 -1.98
C VAL A 53 3.06 7.67 -3.45
N GLY A 54 4.13 7.57 -4.23
CA GLY A 54 4.10 7.81 -5.68
C GLY A 54 3.91 9.27 -6.12
N THR A 55 3.77 10.23 -5.20
CA THR A 55 3.47 11.63 -5.54
C THR A 55 4.71 12.48 -5.79
N ALA A 56 5.90 12.02 -5.36
CA ALA A 56 7.13 12.76 -5.54
C ALA A 56 7.50 12.90 -7.02
N THR A 57 7.72 14.15 -7.44
CA THR A 57 8.00 14.54 -8.82
C THR A 57 9.21 15.48 -8.84
N LEU A 58 10.18 15.16 -9.69
CA LEU A 58 11.32 16.02 -10.00
C LEU A 58 10.97 16.95 -11.16
N ARG A 59 11.24 18.24 -10.99
CA ARG A 59 11.19 19.27 -12.02
C ARG A 59 12.56 19.90 -12.20
N PHE A 60 12.99 20.13 -13.43
CA PHE A 60 14.22 20.85 -13.73
C PHE A 60 14.17 21.44 -15.13
N ASP A 61 14.92 22.51 -15.34
CA ASP A 61 15.16 23.07 -16.67
C ASP A 61 16.35 22.35 -17.31
N SER A 62 16.23 22.02 -18.60
CA SER A 62 17.19 21.24 -19.36
C SER A 62 17.62 21.95 -20.64
N SER A 63 18.87 21.72 -21.02
CA SER A 63 19.43 22.02 -22.34
C SER A 63 20.18 20.78 -22.81
N TRP A 64 19.57 20.05 -23.72
CA TRP A 64 20.08 18.80 -24.27
C TRP A 64 20.35 18.96 -25.76
N ARG A 65 21.56 18.62 -26.19
CA ARG A 65 21.92 18.59 -27.59
C ARG A 65 22.68 17.32 -27.93
N PRO A 66 22.19 16.47 -28.85
CA PRO A 66 22.90 15.27 -29.30
C PRO A 66 23.51 15.41 -30.71
N GLU A 67 24.59 14.64 -30.99
CA GLU A 67 25.16 14.50 -32.35
C GLU A 67 25.45 13.04 -32.70
N GLY A 68 26.18 12.32 -31.84
CA GLY A 68 26.43 10.88 -31.88
C GLY A 68 25.91 10.18 -30.63
N ASP A 69 26.40 8.97 -30.35
CA ASP A 69 25.91 8.17 -29.21
C ASP A 69 26.17 8.89 -27.89
N GLN A 70 25.11 9.30 -27.19
CA GLN A 70 25.15 9.80 -25.81
C GLN A 70 23.87 9.40 -25.08
N THR A 71 23.98 9.20 -23.76
CA THR A 71 22.84 8.86 -22.91
C THR A 71 22.77 9.77 -21.69
N ALA A 72 21.69 10.51 -21.53
CA ALA A 72 21.34 11.15 -20.26
C ALA A 72 20.47 10.21 -19.44
N LEU A 73 20.74 10.15 -18.14
CA LEU A 73 19.96 9.37 -17.19
C LEU A 73 19.67 10.19 -15.93
N VAL A 74 18.49 9.91 -15.35
CA VAL A 74 18.18 10.27 -13.97
C VAL A 74 17.85 9.00 -13.22
N ARG A 75 18.51 8.80 -12.07
CA ARG A 75 18.24 7.70 -11.17
C ARG A 75 17.85 8.21 -9.80
N VAL A 76 16.94 7.52 -9.14
CA VAL A 76 16.61 7.73 -7.74
C VAL A 76 17.08 6.52 -6.93
N THR A 77 17.44 6.74 -5.67
CA THR A 77 17.71 5.67 -4.71
C THR A 77 16.95 5.98 -3.43
N TYR A 78 16.15 5.03 -2.96
CA TYR A 78 15.41 5.14 -1.70
C TYR A 78 16.15 4.38 -0.59
N ASP A 79 16.36 5.04 0.55
CA ASP A 79 16.99 4.47 1.76
C ASP A 79 18.28 3.68 1.53
N GLY A 80 19.08 4.11 0.54
CA GLY A 80 20.35 3.45 0.18
C GLY A 80 20.19 2.11 -0.55
N GLY A 81 18.99 1.79 -1.02
CA GLY A 81 18.69 0.60 -1.82
C GLY A 81 19.28 0.61 -3.23
N ALA A 82 18.74 -0.22 -4.12
CA ALA A 82 19.18 -0.26 -5.51
C ALA A 82 18.72 1.00 -6.28
N PRO A 83 19.56 1.61 -7.13
CA PRO A 83 19.15 2.73 -7.95
C PRO A 83 18.06 2.33 -8.97
N ILE A 84 17.01 3.13 -9.05
CA ILE A 84 15.91 3.01 -10.01
C ILE A 84 16.12 4.08 -11.09
N GLU A 85 16.13 3.69 -12.36
CA GLU A 85 16.19 4.63 -13.47
C GLU A 85 14.80 5.19 -13.76
N VAL A 86 14.65 6.50 -13.59
CA VAL A 86 13.36 7.22 -13.76
C VAL A 86 13.33 8.06 -15.04
N LEU A 87 14.50 8.35 -15.61
CA LEU A 87 14.62 8.95 -16.93
C LEU A 87 15.81 8.35 -17.68
N ARG A 88 15.61 8.09 -18.97
CA ARG A 88 16.66 7.79 -19.93
C ARG A 88 16.37 8.52 -21.23
N TRP A 89 17.35 9.28 -21.70
CA TRP A 89 17.36 9.86 -23.03
C TRP A 89 18.57 9.36 -23.80
N THR A 90 18.35 8.97 -25.04
CA THR A 90 19.40 8.51 -25.96
C THR A 90 19.37 9.33 -27.23
N THR A 91 20.41 9.20 -28.07
CA THR A 91 20.41 9.82 -29.41
C THR A 91 19.49 9.08 -30.39
N THR A 92 19.37 7.75 -30.25
CA THR A 92 18.55 6.89 -31.12
C THR A 92 17.81 5.82 -30.31
N GLY A 93 16.80 5.19 -30.91
CA GLY A 93 16.02 4.11 -30.29
C GLY A 93 14.73 4.58 -29.61
N GLY A 94 14.15 3.72 -28.76
CA GLY A 94 12.84 3.96 -28.14
C GLY A 94 12.80 5.10 -27.12
N THR A 95 13.97 5.48 -26.59
CA THR A 95 14.15 6.61 -25.64
C THR A 95 14.88 7.78 -26.29
N ALA A 96 14.82 7.89 -27.63
CA ALA A 96 15.48 8.98 -28.34
C ALA A 96 14.84 10.33 -27.97
N HIS A 97 15.65 11.27 -27.48
CA HIS A 97 15.20 12.62 -27.15
C HIS A 97 15.75 13.62 -28.18
N PRO A 98 14.89 14.43 -28.85
CA PRO A 98 15.34 15.40 -29.85
C PRO A 98 16.26 16.49 -29.28
N ASP A 99 16.99 17.17 -30.17
CA ASP A 99 17.71 18.41 -29.84
C ASP A 99 16.73 19.43 -29.22
N ALA A 100 17.03 19.85 -28.00
CA ALA A 100 16.20 20.72 -27.18
C ALA A 100 17.10 21.60 -26.30
N GLU A 101 17.56 22.74 -26.83
CA GLU A 101 18.52 23.58 -26.10
C GLU A 101 17.89 24.37 -24.93
N ASN A 102 16.56 24.29 -24.72
CA ASN A 102 15.85 24.98 -23.65
C ASN A 102 14.44 24.41 -23.41
N GLU A 103 14.27 23.59 -22.37
CA GLU A 103 13.01 22.94 -22.03
C GLU A 103 12.81 22.79 -20.50
N ASP A 104 11.56 22.69 -20.06
CA ASP A 104 11.18 22.23 -18.72
C ASP A 104 10.97 20.71 -18.74
N VAL A 105 11.49 20.00 -17.75
CA VAL A 105 11.38 18.55 -17.63
C VAL A 105 10.71 18.18 -16.32
N GLU A 106 9.74 17.28 -16.38
CA GLU A 106 9.05 16.71 -15.23
C GLU A 106 9.19 15.17 -15.23
N VAL A 107 9.61 14.60 -14.10
CA VAL A 107 9.87 13.17 -13.95
C VAL A 107 9.23 12.68 -12.65
N ALA A 108 8.30 11.73 -12.76
CA ALA A 108 7.77 11.02 -11.60
C ALA A 108 8.88 10.18 -10.95
N LEU A 109 9.08 10.34 -9.64
CA LEU A 109 10.13 9.63 -8.90
C LEU A 109 9.63 8.30 -8.33
N GLN A 110 8.31 8.12 -8.21
CA GLN A 110 7.69 6.87 -7.74
C GLN A 110 8.18 6.48 -6.32
N ASN A 111 8.10 7.40 -5.36
CA ASN A 111 8.51 7.11 -3.99
C ASN A 111 7.64 6.02 -3.35
N PRO A 112 8.22 4.96 -2.75
CA PRO A 112 7.45 3.92 -2.09
C PRO A 112 6.90 4.40 -0.74
N GLN A 113 5.86 3.70 -0.23
CA GLN A 113 5.09 4.06 0.96
C GLN A 113 5.92 4.23 2.24
N GLU A 114 7.06 3.53 2.32
CA GLU A 114 7.92 3.50 3.52
C GLU A 114 9.25 4.22 3.33
N ALA A 115 9.49 4.85 2.17
CA ALA A 115 10.77 5.52 1.93
C ALA A 115 10.95 6.70 2.90
N THR A 116 12.04 6.68 3.67
CA THR A 116 12.34 7.78 4.59
C THR A 116 13.20 8.85 3.95
N THR A 117 14.02 8.44 2.98
CA THR A 117 15.00 9.29 2.29
C THR A 117 15.15 8.90 0.83
N MET A 118 15.52 9.87 -0.01
CA MET A 118 15.96 9.60 -1.38
C MET A 118 17.21 10.40 -1.78
N THR A 119 17.93 9.90 -2.77
CA THR A 119 18.98 10.66 -3.50
C THR A 119 18.72 10.58 -5.00
N ILE A 120 18.95 11.69 -5.70
CA ILE A 120 18.80 11.77 -7.16
C ILE A 120 20.18 11.87 -7.80
N GLU A 121 20.47 11.00 -8.77
CA GLU A 121 21.67 10.99 -9.60
C GLU A 121 21.32 11.43 -11.03
N PHE A 122 22.03 12.42 -11.54
CA PHE A 122 22.06 12.79 -12.96
C PHE A 122 23.33 12.22 -13.57
N GLY A 123 23.23 11.63 -14.77
CA GLY A 123 24.38 11.11 -15.49
C GLY A 123 24.34 11.43 -16.98
N LEU A 124 25.47 11.86 -17.54
CA LEU A 124 25.71 11.85 -18.98
C LEU A 124 26.78 10.80 -19.25
N ILE A 125 26.40 9.72 -19.92
CA ILE A 125 27.24 8.53 -20.09
C ILE A 125 27.37 8.11 -21.55
N GLN A 126 28.42 7.33 -21.80
CA GLN A 126 28.73 6.72 -23.08
C GLN A 126 28.85 7.74 -24.21
N ALA A 127 29.15 9.00 -23.88
CA ALA A 127 29.31 10.05 -24.86
C ALA A 127 30.72 10.00 -25.49
N GLY A 128 30.81 10.12 -26.81
CA GLY A 128 32.07 10.41 -27.49
C GLY A 128 32.27 11.92 -27.58
N ASN A 129 32.79 12.38 -28.72
CA ASN A 129 32.73 13.80 -29.10
C ASN A 129 31.29 14.16 -29.47
N ASN A 130 30.50 14.58 -28.48
CA ASN A 130 29.12 15.02 -28.64
C ASN A 130 28.91 16.29 -27.81
N TRP A 131 27.98 17.12 -28.24
CA TRP A 131 27.62 18.42 -27.65
C TRP A 131 27.54 18.49 -26.11
N TRP A 132 26.35 18.54 -25.50
CA TRP A 132 26.23 18.76 -24.05
C TRP A 132 24.87 18.32 -23.50
N TRP A 133 24.86 18.19 -22.17
CA TRP A 133 23.65 18.27 -21.36
C TRP A 133 23.88 19.24 -20.20
N ALA A 134 23.00 20.22 -20.06
CA ALA A 134 22.99 21.15 -18.95
C ALA A 134 21.63 21.14 -18.24
N ILE A 135 21.64 21.37 -16.93
CA ILE A 135 20.43 21.44 -16.11
C ILE A 135 20.48 22.59 -15.12
N ASP A 136 19.31 23.09 -14.72
CA ASP A 136 19.14 24.12 -13.70
C ASP A 136 17.75 24.06 -13.04
N ASN A 137 17.51 24.89 -12.01
CA ASN A 137 16.23 25.08 -11.34
C ASN A 137 15.58 23.79 -10.79
N LEU A 138 16.40 22.85 -10.32
CA LEU A 138 15.95 21.57 -9.75
C LEU A 138 15.01 21.80 -8.56
N THR A 139 13.80 21.25 -8.66
CA THR A 139 12.79 21.27 -7.61
C THR A 139 12.19 19.88 -7.47
N VAL A 140 12.02 19.40 -6.24
CA VAL A 140 11.19 18.24 -5.95
C VAL A 140 9.90 18.74 -5.32
N VAL A 141 8.77 18.30 -5.87
CA VAL A 141 7.43 18.53 -5.31
C VAL A 141 6.77 17.20 -5.01
N ALA A 142 5.94 17.15 -3.99
CA ALA A 142 5.18 15.95 -3.64
C ALA A 142 3.93 16.35 -2.86
N GLU A 143 2.97 15.45 -2.75
CA GLU A 143 1.79 15.66 -1.90
C GLU A 143 2.15 15.26 -0.46
N PRO A 144 1.74 16.07 0.54
CA PRO A 144 2.00 15.73 1.93
C PRO A 144 1.13 14.55 2.36
N ARG A 145 1.75 13.52 2.91
CA ARG A 145 1.03 12.42 3.56
C ARG A 145 0.44 12.89 4.88
N THR A 146 -0.86 12.72 5.02
CA THR A 146 -1.53 12.82 6.31
C THR A 146 -1.24 11.56 7.11
N PRO A 147 -0.62 11.64 8.29
CA PRO A 147 -0.31 10.45 9.06
C PRO A 147 -1.56 9.75 9.55
N THR A 148 -1.53 8.43 9.46
CA THR A 148 -2.55 7.56 10.00
C THR A 148 -2.08 7.02 11.35
N VAL A 149 -3.04 6.71 12.20
CA VAL A 149 -2.84 5.99 13.46
C VAL A 149 -3.55 4.64 13.40
N VAL A 150 -3.04 3.68 14.17
CA VAL A 150 -3.69 2.37 14.28
C VAL A 150 -4.93 2.51 15.13
N VAL A 151 -6.08 2.22 14.55
CA VAL A 151 -7.40 2.25 15.19
C VAL A 151 -7.73 0.89 15.80
N PHE A 152 -7.41 -0.18 15.06
CA PHE A 152 -7.62 -1.56 15.46
C PHE A 152 -6.56 -2.45 14.81
N GLN A 153 -6.12 -3.49 15.51
CA GLN A 153 -5.26 -4.52 14.95
C GLN A 153 -5.54 -5.88 15.59
N GLU A 154 -5.33 -6.95 14.83
CA GLU A 154 -5.41 -8.34 15.27
C GLU A 154 -4.47 -9.18 14.41
N ASP A 155 -3.56 -9.92 15.06
CA ASP A 155 -2.61 -10.85 14.45
C ASP A 155 -2.83 -12.30 14.95
N PHE A 156 -3.86 -12.53 15.78
CA PHE A 156 -4.27 -13.84 16.32
C PHE A 156 -3.23 -14.56 17.20
N ASP A 157 -2.03 -14.01 17.38
CA ASP A 157 -0.91 -14.62 18.09
C ASP A 157 -1.14 -14.83 19.59
N ASP A 158 -2.06 -14.07 20.18
CA ASP A 158 -2.46 -14.21 21.58
C ASP A 158 -3.47 -15.36 21.82
N LEU A 159 -3.96 -16.00 20.75
CA LEU A 159 -4.86 -17.15 20.87
C LEU A 159 -4.13 -18.37 21.45
N VAL A 160 -4.84 -19.08 22.34
CA VAL A 160 -4.32 -20.31 22.93
C VAL A 160 -4.71 -21.49 22.05
N LEU A 161 -3.78 -21.96 21.23
CA LEU A 161 -3.99 -23.13 20.38
C LEU A 161 -4.08 -24.43 21.21
N GLY A 162 -5.04 -25.28 20.85
CA GLY A 162 -5.32 -26.60 21.41
C GLY A 162 -4.75 -27.77 20.57
N PRO A 163 -5.11 -29.02 20.92
CA PRO A 163 -4.78 -30.19 20.12
C PRO A 163 -5.63 -30.30 18.85
N SER A 164 -5.12 -31.02 17.85
CA SER A 164 -5.92 -31.48 16.71
C SER A 164 -6.92 -32.56 17.17
N ILE A 165 -8.05 -32.68 16.49
CA ILE A 165 -9.15 -33.61 16.74
C ILE A 165 -9.19 -34.71 15.68
N ASP A 166 -9.50 -34.37 14.42
CA ASP A 166 -9.63 -35.35 13.33
C ASP A 166 -8.33 -35.48 12.52
N GLU A 167 -7.58 -34.39 12.39
CA GLU A 167 -6.27 -34.37 11.74
C GLU A 167 -5.19 -35.14 12.52
N PRO A 168 -4.08 -35.55 11.87
CA PRO A 168 -2.99 -36.24 12.54
C PRO A 168 -2.56 -35.58 13.85
N ALA A 169 -2.67 -36.37 14.93
CA ALA A 169 -2.52 -35.91 16.31
C ALA A 169 -1.32 -34.97 16.53
N ALA A 170 -1.64 -33.72 16.86
CA ALA A 170 -0.71 -32.67 17.23
C ALA A 170 -1.25 -31.87 18.44
N SER A 171 -0.39 -31.06 19.05
CA SER A 171 -0.74 -30.28 20.25
C SER A 171 -0.29 -28.84 20.10
N GLY A 172 -1.17 -27.89 20.43
CA GLY A 172 -0.87 -26.46 20.35
C GLY A 172 -0.85 -25.95 18.92
N VAL A 173 -1.78 -26.41 18.09
CA VAL A 173 -1.76 -26.17 16.64
C VAL A 173 -3.06 -25.61 16.08
N TRP A 174 -4.19 -25.71 16.78
CA TRP A 174 -5.49 -25.31 16.27
C TRP A 174 -6.46 -24.88 17.37
N THR A 175 -7.38 -23.97 17.07
CA THR A 175 -8.60 -23.71 17.85
C THR A 175 -9.73 -23.16 16.97
N ASP A 176 -10.96 -23.49 17.32
CA ASP A 176 -12.23 -22.91 16.83
C ASP A 176 -12.68 -21.69 17.64
N VAL A 177 -11.92 -21.27 18.66
CA VAL A 177 -12.29 -20.17 19.55
C VAL A 177 -11.69 -18.87 19.03
N PRO A 178 -12.51 -17.90 18.58
CA PRO A 178 -12.01 -16.65 18.05
C PRO A 178 -11.55 -15.70 19.17
N PRO A 179 -10.86 -14.60 18.84
CA PRO A 179 -10.47 -13.62 19.84
C PRO A 179 -11.68 -13.04 20.59
N PRO A 180 -11.52 -12.54 21.81
CA PRO A 180 -12.64 -12.03 22.60
C PRO A 180 -13.47 -10.97 21.86
N GLY A 181 -14.79 -11.19 21.78
CA GLY A 181 -15.74 -10.27 21.16
C GLY A 181 -15.96 -10.49 19.66
N TRP A 182 -15.20 -11.39 19.04
CA TRP A 182 -15.46 -11.88 17.70
C TRP A 182 -16.56 -12.94 17.71
N GLU A 183 -17.24 -13.08 16.57
CA GLU A 183 -18.31 -14.07 16.37
C GLU A 183 -18.03 -14.86 15.08
N ILE A 184 -18.08 -16.18 15.15
CA ILE A 184 -18.09 -17.06 13.98
C ILE A 184 -19.53 -17.51 13.74
N ASP A 185 -19.98 -17.42 12.49
CA ASP A 185 -21.20 -18.04 12.00
C ASP A 185 -20.84 -19.12 10.99
N ASP A 186 -20.96 -20.36 11.43
CA ASP A 186 -20.76 -21.60 10.68
C ASP A 186 -22.09 -22.30 10.39
N SER A 187 -23.24 -21.63 10.62
CA SER A 187 -24.56 -22.27 10.46
C SER A 187 -24.89 -22.65 9.02
N GLY A 188 -24.13 -22.11 8.07
CA GLY A 188 -24.15 -22.46 6.66
C GLY A 188 -23.15 -23.56 6.26
N VAL A 189 -22.28 -24.04 7.16
CA VAL A 189 -21.35 -25.14 6.91
C VAL A 189 -22.02 -26.49 7.21
N PRO A 190 -22.15 -27.39 6.23
CA PRO A 190 -22.66 -28.73 6.49
C PRO A 190 -21.73 -29.56 7.38
N GLY A 191 -22.31 -30.50 8.13
CA GLY A 191 -21.51 -31.41 8.96
C GLY A 191 -21.21 -30.88 10.36
N VAL A 192 -21.25 -29.57 10.61
CA VAL A 192 -20.83 -28.93 11.90
C VAL A 192 -21.22 -29.76 13.14
N GLY A 193 -20.19 -30.23 13.85
CA GLY A 193 -20.29 -31.01 15.08
C GLY A 193 -20.72 -32.48 14.90
N ASP A 194 -20.79 -33.00 13.67
CA ASP A 194 -20.99 -34.41 13.37
C ASP A 194 -19.62 -35.10 13.19
N PRO A 195 -19.24 -36.05 14.06
CA PRO A 195 -17.92 -36.69 14.03
C PRO A 195 -17.69 -37.63 12.83
N THR A 196 -18.56 -37.57 11.82
CA THR A 196 -18.47 -38.37 10.59
C THR A 196 -18.61 -37.53 9.32
N GLN A 197 -18.73 -36.21 9.43
CA GLN A 197 -18.96 -35.27 8.32
C GLN A 197 -18.25 -33.96 8.63
N GLY A 198 -17.35 -33.51 7.75
CA GLY A 198 -16.54 -32.32 8.02
C GLY A 198 -15.38 -32.65 8.97
N VAL A 199 -14.15 -32.30 8.59
CA VAL A 199 -13.02 -32.34 9.53
C VAL A 199 -13.24 -31.25 10.58
N GLU A 200 -13.31 -31.60 11.87
CA GLU A 200 -13.69 -30.66 12.96
C GLU A 200 -12.83 -29.38 12.96
N GLU A 201 -11.54 -29.48 12.60
CA GLU A 201 -10.66 -28.33 12.52
C GLU A 201 -11.02 -27.30 11.45
N TRP A 202 -11.83 -27.67 10.46
CA TRP A 202 -12.15 -26.85 9.29
C TRP A 202 -13.65 -26.61 9.14
N GLU A 203 -14.45 -26.83 10.18
CA GLU A 203 -15.90 -26.55 10.19
C GLU A 203 -16.21 -25.04 10.34
N GLY A 204 -15.76 -24.22 9.39
CA GLY A 204 -15.90 -22.77 9.40
C GLY A 204 -14.56 -22.04 9.53
N TRP A 205 -14.58 -20.80 10.02
CA TRP A 205 -13.34 -20.09 10.35
C TRP A 205 -12.64 -20.74 11.55
N SER A 206 -11.34 -20.99 11.39
CA SER A 206 -10.49 -21.62 12.40
C SER A 206 -9.17 -20.88 12.55
N PHE A 207 -8.49 -21.08 13.67
CA PHE A 207 -7.19 -20.46 13.94
C PHE A 207 -6.12 -21.54 14.10
N ALA A 208 -5.06 -21.47 13.31
CA ALA A 208 -4.09 -22.56 13.23
C ALA A 208 -2.63 -22.09 13.16
N ASP A 209 -1.71 -22.97 13.58
CA ASP A 209 -0.29 -22.86 13.27
C ASP A 209 -0.11 -23.13 11.76
N PRO A 210 0.43 -22.17 10.98
CA PRO A 210 0.53 -22.28 9.52
C PRO A 210 1.45 -23.42 9.08
N ALA A 211 2.46 -23.78 9.88
CA ALA A 211 3.34 -24.90 9.57
C ALA A 211 2.65 -26.24 9.79
N TRP A 212 1.78 -26.34 10.79
CA TRP A 212 0.95 -27.53 10.99
C TRP A 212 -0.13 -27.66 9.93
N TRP A 213 -0.89 -26.60 9.65
CA TRP A 213 -1.89 -26.55 8.57
C TRP A 213 -1.29 -26.96 7.22
N THR A 214 -0.13 -26.40 6.86
CA THR A 214 0.63 -26.82 5.68
C THR A 214 0.97 -28.31 5.70
N ALA A 215 1.35 -28.87 6.84
CA ALA A 215 1.81 -30.25 6.92
C ALA A 215 0.68 -31.29 6.79
N VAL A 216 -0.49 -31.01 7.37
CA VAL A 216 -1.64 -31.92 7.31
C VAL A 216 -2.24 -31.96 5.91
N ALA A 217 -2.33 -30.79 5.27
CA ALA A 217 -2.85 -30.59 3.91
C ALA A 217 -1.84 -30.89 2.77
N ALA A 218 -0.78 -31.66 3.05
CA ALA A 218 0.28 -32.00 2.07
C ALA A 218 0.89 -30.79 1.31
N ASP A 219 1.00 -29.65 1.99
CA ASP A 219 1.42 -28.32 1.53
C ASP A 219 0.50 -27.73 0.48
N GLN A 220 0.43 -28.31 -0.72
CA GLN A 220 -0.41 -27.82 -1.82
C GLN A 220 -0.31 -26.29 -2.04
N ARG A 221 0.87 -25.69 -1.77
CA ARG A 221 1.19 -24.25 -1.83
C ARG A 221 0.77 -23.41 -0.62
N ARG A 222 0.24 -23.99 0.45
CA ARG A 222 -0.06 -23.29 1.72
C ARG A 222 1.21 -22.68 2.35
N SER A 223 2.37 -23.32 2.17
CA SER A 223 3.68 -22.77 2.61
C SER A 223 4.12 -21.50 1.88
N GLU A 224 3.46 -21.11 0.78
CA GLU A 224 3.75 -19.86 0.08
C GLU A 224 3.27 -18.62 0.86
N PHE A 225 2.36 -18.77 1.85
CA PHE A 225 1.87 -17.69 2.70
C PHE A 225 2.93 -17.25 3.72
N THR A 226 3.96 -16.58 3.21
CA THR A 226 5.17 -16.18 3.95
C THR A 226 5.07 -14.81 4.61
N LEU A 227 4.02 -14.04 4.32
CA LEU A 227 3.71 -12.78 4.99
C LEU A 227 3.12 -13.00 6.39
N ALA A 228 2.36 -14.08 6.57
CA ALA A 228 1.78 -14.44 7.86
C ALA A 228 2.83 -14.87 8.90
N SER A 229 2.47 -14.74 10.18
CA SER A 229 3.26 -15.21 11.29
C SER A 229 2.39 -15.72 12.44
N GLY A 230 3.00 -16.51 13.34
CA GLY A 230 2.33 -17.11 14.48
C GLY A 230 1.02 -17.83 14.14
N ALA A 231 -0.11 -17.46 14.75
CA ALA A 231 -1.41 -18.10 14.47
C ALA A 231 -2.15 -17.36 13.35
N ILE A 232 -2.80 -18.08 12.44
CA ILE A 232 -3.53 -17.48 11.32
C ILE A 232 -5.00 -17.87 11.34
N ALA A 233 -5.88 -17.00 10.82
CA ALA A 233 -7.28 -17.35 10.58
C ALA A 233 -7.43 -18.02 9.20
N VAL A 234 -8.13 -19.15 9.15
CA VAL A 234 -8.25 -20.02 7.97
C VAL A 234 -9.71 -20.45 7.79
N ALA A 235 -10.21 -20.36 6.56
CA ALA A 235 -11.37 -21.09 6.07
C ALA A 235 -10.89 -22.04 4.95
N ASP A 236 -10.99 -23.35 5.17
CA ASP A 236 -10.41 -24.39 4.30
C ASP A 236 -11.47 -25.42 3.90
N PRO A 237 -12.30 -25.14 2.87
CA PRO A 237 -13.32 -26.07 2.41
C PRO A 237 -12.75 -27.38 1.83
N ASP A 238 -11.51 -27.36 1.31
CA ASP A 238 -10.81 -28.52 0.77
C ASP A 238 -10.56 -29.57 1.86
N GLU A 239 -9.91 -29.16 2.95
CA GLU A 239 -9.65 -30.08 4.08
C GLU A 239 -10.93 -30.37 4.90
N TRP A 240 -11.91 -29.46 4.93
CA TRP A 240 -13.22 -29.75 5.53
C TRP A 240 -13.91 -30.94 4.84
N ASP A 241 -13.88 -31.00 3.50
CA ASP A 241 -14.60 -32.02 2.73
C ASP A 241 -14.00 -33.43 2.85
N ASP A 242 -12.74 -33.53 3.27
CA ASP A 242 -11.97 -34.78 3.36
C ASP A 242 -12.56 -35.82 4.34
N LEU A 243 -13.41 -35.39 5.28
CA LEU A 243 -14.19 -36.29 6.14
C LEU A 243 -15.64 -36.39 5.70
N GLY A 244 -15.94 -37.40 4.88
CA GLY A 244 -17.31 -37.86 4.69
C GLY A 244 -18.12 -37.16 3.61
N ASP A 245 -17.49 -36.35 2.74
CA ASP A 245 -18.13 -35.70 1.57
C ASP A 245 -19.30 -34.77 1.98
N PRO A 246 -19.10 -33.85 2.94
CA PRO A 246 -20.12 -32.90 3.37
C PRO A 246 -20.50 -31.88 2.28
N GLU A 247 -19.69 -31.65 1.24
CA GLU A 247 -20.10 -30.83 0.07
C GLU A 247 -21.39 -31.35 -0.58
N SER A 248 -21.62 -32.67 -0.51
CA SER A 248 -22.83 -33.30 -1.04
C SER A 248 -24.12 -32.88 -0.32
N LEU A 249 -24.00 -32.24 0.85
CA LEU A 249 -25.10 -31.77 1.68
C LEU A 249 -25.45 -30.30 1.44
N GLY A 250 -24.53 -29.50 0.93
CA GLY A 250 -24.70 -28.06 0.69
C GLY A 250 -23.36 -27.33 0.51
N PRO A 251 -23.40 -26.02 0.17
CA PRO A 251 -22.19 -25.21 0.09
C PRO A 251 -21.60 -24.97 1.47
N TYR A 252 -20.30 -24.71 1.51
CA TYR A 252 -19.55 -24.23 2.66
C TYR A 252 -19.70 -22.70 2.75
N ASP A 253 -20.63 -22.27 3.62
CA ASP A 253 -20.89 -20.85 3.90
C ASP A 253 -20.52 -20.53 5.36
N THR A 254 -19.46 -19.74 5.56
CA THR A 254 -19.00 -19.33 6.89
C THR A 254 -18.66 -17.84 6.93
N SER A 255 -18.81 -17.23 8.10
CA SER A 255 -18.34 -15.86 8.32
C SER A 255 -17.73 -15.66 9.70
N MET A 256 -16.83 -14.70 9.79
CA MET A 256 -16.21 -14.24 11.01
C MET A 256 -16.39 -12.73 11.12
N THR A 257 -16.93 -12.28 12.25
CA THR A 257 -17.28 -10.88 12.52
C THR A 257 -16.42 -10.31 13.62
N THR A 258 -15.85 -9.12 13.38
CA THR A 258 -15.05 -8.40 14.38
C THR A 258 -15.94 -7.82 15.49
N PRO A 259 -15.36 -7.48 16.65
CA PRO A 259 -16.00 -6.56 17.59
C PRO A 259 -16.31 -5.21 16.94
N TRP A 260 -17.16 -4.42 17.57
CA TRP A 260 -17.32 -3.01 17.24
C TRP A 260 -16.02 -2.24 17.55
N VAL A 261 -15.56 -1.46 16.58
CA VAL A 261 -14.40 -0.59 16.63
C VAL A 261 -14.88 0.86 16.66
N ASP A 262 -14.43 1.63 17.65
CA ASP A 262 -14.70 3.08 17.75
C ASP A 262 -13.92 3.82 16.65
N VAL A 263 -14.65 4.54 15.80
CA VAL A 263 -14.10 5.33 14.69
C VAL A 263 -14.48 6.81 14.73
N GLU A 264 -15.12 7.28 15.81
CA GLU A 264 -15.66 8.65 15.92
C GLU A 264 -14.62 9.75 15.60
N ARG A 265 -13.35 9.45 15.88
CA ARG A 265 -12.23 10.38 15.85
C ARG A 265 -11.37 10.25 14.61
N TYR A 266 -11.71 9.36 13.69
CA TYR A 266 -10.87 9.02 12.56
C TYR A 266 -11.60 9.30 11.25
N ASP A 267 -10.90 9.94 10.32
CA ASP A 267 -11.28 10.05 8.92
C ASP A 267 -10.40 9.12 8.07
N ASP A 268 -10.75 8.94 6.79
CA ASP A 268 -9.94 8.22 5.80
C ASP A 268 -9.45 6.85 6.29
N LEU A 269 -10.40 6.03 6.75
CA LEU A 269 -10.13 4.70 7.28
C LEU A 269 -9.61 3.77 6.18
N THR A 270 -8.57 3.00 6.48
CA THR A 270 -8.00 1.98 5.59
C THR A 270 -7.81 0.67 6.34
N LEU A 271 -8.41 -0.42 5.83
CA LEU A 271 -8.18 -1.77 6.32
C LEU A 271 -7.05 -2.42 5.52
N THR A 272 -6.01 -2.88 6.21
CA THR A 272 -4.90 -3.65 5.64
C THR A 272 -4.83 -5.02 6.30
N PHE A 273 -4.51 -6.06 5.53
CA PHE A 273 -4.26 -7.42 6.04
C PHE A 273 -3.43 -8.24 5.07
N ASP A 274 -2.76 -9.27 5.58
CA ASP A 274 -2.11 -10.28 4.74
C ASP A 274 -3.11 -11.39 4.40
N SER A 275 -3.06 -11.87 3.16
CA SER A 275 -4.04 -12.80 2.60
C SER A 275 -3.35 -13.93 1.83
N SER A 276 -3.92 -15.13 1.97
CA SER A 276 -3.65 -16.29 1.12
C SER A 276 -4.98 -16.80 0.55
N TRP A 277 -5.18 -16.60 -0.73
CA TRP A 277 -6.37 -17.01 -1.46
C TRP A 277 -6.01 -17.99 -2.56
N ARG A 278 -6.63 -19.18 -2.53
CA ARG A 278 -6.53 -20.15 -3.60
C ARG A 278 -7.93 -20.69 -3.88
N PRO A 279 -8.44 -20.56 -5.12
CA PRO A 279 -9.70 -21.15 -5.53
C PRO A 279 -9.56 -22.31 -6.52
N GLU A 280 -10.62 -23.12 -6.70
CA GLU A 280 -10.72 -24.17 -7.72
C GLU A 280 -12.00 -24.05 -8.57
N ASP A 281 -13.13 -24.39 -7.98
CA ASP A 281 -14.49 -24.29 -8.52
C ASP A 281 -15.18 -23.03 -7.95
N ALA A 282 -16.51 -23.00 -7.85
CA ALA A 282 -17.25 -21.81 -7.44
C ALA A 282 -16.96 -21.50 -5.97
N GLN A 283 -16.30 -20.37 -5.72
CA GLN A 283 -15.90 -19.94 -4.39
C GLN A 283 -15.88 -18.41 -4.38
N ARG A 284 -16.52 -17.81 -3.39
CA ARG A 284 -16.60 -16.36 -3.26
C ARG A 284 -16.22 -15.93 -1.85
N VAL A 285 -15.41 -14.88 -1.75
CA VAL A 285 -15.12 -14.25 -0.45
C VAL A 285 -15.51 -12.79 -0.48
N THR A 286 -16.08 -12.32 0.63
CA THR A 286 -16.47 -10.93 0.79
C THR A 286 -15.98 -10.38 2.11
N ILE A 287 -15.65 -9.08 2.11
CA ILE A 287 -15.52 -8.29 3.33
C ILE A 287 -16.59 -7.23 3.30
N THR A 288 -17.44 -7.21 4.31
CA THR A 288 -18.48 -6.20 4.49
C THR A 288 -18.16 -5.36 5.72
N VAL A 289 -18.24 -4.03 5.60
CA VAL A 289 -18.24 -3.12 6.74
C VAL A 289 -19.68 -2.80 7.12
N GLU A 290 -19.98 -2.85 8.41
CA GLU A 290 -21.24 -2.43 9.00
C GLU A 290 -20.98 -1.29 9.98
N ASP A 291 -21.87 -0.29 10.01
CA ASP A 291 -21.81 0.82 10.96
C ASP A 291 -22.95 0.76 11.99
N ASP A 292 -22.75 1.49 13.09
CA ASP A 292 -23.66 1.57 14.23
C ASP A 292 -24.98 2.32 13.93
N LEU A 293 -25.09 2.91 12.75
CA LEU A 293 -26.30 3.56 12.22
C LEU A 293 -27.10 2.63 11.29
N GLY A 294 -26.63 1.40 11.07
CA GLY A 294 -27.26 0.38 10.24
C GLY A 294 -26.89 0.47 8.76
N GLY A 295 -25.89 1.27 8.41
CA GLY A 295 -25.23 1.22 7.10
C GLY A 295 -24.41 -0.05 6.96
N SER A 296 -24.33 -0.55 5.72
CA SER A 296 -23.60 -1.76 5.38
C SER A 296 -23.12 -1.68 3.93
N ALA A 297 -21.86 -2.01 3.70
CA ALA A 297 -21.23 -1.97 2.39
C ALA A 297 -20.21 -3.10 2.22
N THR A 298 -20.28 -3.82 1.10
CA THR A 298 -19.24 -4.76 0.69
C THR A 298 -18.05 -3.98 0.14
N ILE A 299 -16.91 -4.08 0.82
CA ILE A 299 -15.66 -3.36 0.49
C ILE A 299 -14.65 -4.26 -0.25
N LEU A 300 -14.83 -5.59 -0.17
CA LEU A 300 -14.12 -6.56 -0.99
C LEU A 300 -15.10 -7.63 -1.45
N ASP A 301 -15.01 -8.00 -2.73
CA ASP A 301 -15.80 -9.04 -3.36
C ASP A 301 -14.92 -9.76 -4.38
N TRP A 302 -14.45 -10.95 -4.01
CA TRP A 302 -13.61 -11.80 -4.85
C TRP A 302 -14.38 -13.06 -5.19
N ASP A 303 -14.36 -13.41 -6.47
CA ASP A 303 -15.05 -14.56 -7.02
C ASP A 303 -14.05 -15.40 -7.82
N SER A 304 -14.13 -16.72 -7.72
CA SER A 304 -13.34 -17.64 -8.54
C SER A 304 -13.88 -17.79 -9.97
N VAL A 305 -15.14 -17.43 -10.20
CA VAL A 305 -15.82 -17.52 -11.50
C VAL A 305 -15.49 -16.29 -12.35
N PRO A 306 -15.14 -16.45 -13.65
CA PRO A 306 -14.85 -15.33 -14.53
C PRO A 306 -15.98 -14.28 -14.57
N GLY A 307 -15.66 -13.07 -14.13
CA GLY A 307 -16.61 -11.96 -13.97
C GLY A 307 -15.94 -10.67 -13.50
N PRO A 308 -16.72 -9.63 -13.18
CA PRO A 308 -16.18 -8.34 -12.71
C PRO A 308 -15.39 -8.41 -11.40
N THR A 309 -15.70 -9.39 -10.56
CA THR A 309 -15.08 -9.66 -9.25
C THR A 309 -14.08 -10.81 -9.30
N PHE A 310 -13.72 -11.29 -10.50
CA PHE A 310 -12.82 -12.43 -10.64
C PHE A 310 -11.45 -12.14 -10.02
N LYS A 311 -11.03 -12.99 -9.09
CA LYS A 311 -9.73 -12.91 -8.43
C LYS A 311 -8.90 -14.17 -8.74
N PRO A 312 -7.76 -14.04 -9.47
CA PRO A 312 -6.85 -15.16 -9.66
C PRO A 312 -6.20 -15.61 -8.35
N ASP A 313 -5.62 -16.80 -8.37
CA ASP A 313 -4.85 -17.35 -7.25
C ASP A 313 -3.77 -16.38 -6.78
N ALA A 314 -3.68 -16.19 -5.46
CA ALA A 314 -2.67 -15.38 -4.81
C ALA A 314 -2.46 -15.90 -3.39
N THR A 315 -1.46 -16.75 -3.24
CA THR A 315 -1.16 -17.46 -2.01
C THR A 315 -0.41 -16.61 -0.98
N ASN A 316 -0.02 -15.39 -1.34
CA ASN A 316 0.76 -14.49 -0.49
C ASN A 316 0.68 -13.04 -0.99
N GLU A 317 -0.21 -12.23 -0.41
CA GLU A 317 -0.33 -10.81 -0.72
C GLU A 317 -0.75 -9.98 0.49
N THR A 318 -0.40 -8.69 0.50
CA THR A 318 -0.99 -7.72 1.42
C THR A 318 -2.10 -6.97 0.68
N VAL A 319 -3.30 -6.96 1.26
CA VAL A 319 -4.49 -6.30 0.74
C VAL A 319 -4.72 -5.01 1.51
N SER A 320 -5.02 -3.91 0.82
CA SER A 320 -5.33 -2.60 1.42
C SER A 320 -6.60 -2.05 0.80
N ILE A 321 -7.58 -1.68 1.62
CA ILE A 321 -8.93 -1.28 1.20
C ILE A 321 -9.34 0.00 1.93
N GLU A 322 -9.77 1.01 1.19
CA GLU A 322 -10.41 2.20 1.75
C GLU A 322 -11.79 1.85 2.32
N VAL A 323 -12.04 2.25 3.57
CA VAL A 323 -13.27 1.96 4.30
C VAL A 323 -14.13 3.22 4.34
N HIS A 324 -15.28 3.14 3.69
CA HIS A 324 -16.28 4.20 3.67
C HIS A 324 -17.49 3.78 4.50
N VAL A 325 -17.92 4.64 5.43
CA VAL A 325 -19.07 4.40 6.30
C VAL A 325 -20.05 5.58 6.29
N SER A 326 -21.21 5.40 6.91
CA SER A 326 -22.20 6.49 7.02
C SER A 326 -21.58 7.72 7.68
N PRO A 327 -21.93 8.95 7.24
CA PRO A 327 -21.64 10.15 8.01
C PRO A 327 -22.14 9.98 9.45
N ASP A 328 -21.36 10.45 10.42
CA ASP A 328 -21.64 10.38 11.86
C ASP A 328 -21.61 8.97 12.49
N ALA A 329 -21.20 7.94 11.75
CA ALA A 329 -20.94 6.63 12.35
C ALA A 329 -19.84 6.74 13.40
N THR A 330 -20.08 6.21 14.60
CA THR A 330 -19.10 6.22 15.70
C THR A 330 -18.49 4.85 15.93
N GLY A 331 -19.13 3.80 15.42
CA GLY A 331 -18.67 2.43 15.53
C GLY A 331 -18.82 1.69 14.22
N ILE A 332 -17.83 0.87 13.88
CA ILE A 332 -17.88 -0.04 12.72
C ILE A 332 -17.48 -1.45 13.11
N ARG A 333 -17.84 -2.44 12.30
CA ARG A 333 -17.30 -3.80 12.37
C ARG A 333 -17.16 -4.39 10.98
N PHE A 334 -16.30 -5.38 10.84
CA PHE A 334 -16.09 -6.11 9.59
C PHE A 334 -16.65 -7.51 9.68
N VAL A 335 -17.21 -8.00 8.57
CA VAL A 335 -17.64 -9.38 8.37
C VAL A 335 -16.81 -9.96 7.23
N PHE A 336 -15.98 -10.94 7.54
CA PHE A 336 -15.18 -11.72 6.58
C PHE A 336 -15.93 -13.01 6.28
N ALA A 337 -16.39 -13.20 5.05
CA ALA A 337 -17.20 -14.35 4.68
C ALA A 337 -16.62 -15.11 3.50
N MET A 338 -16.68 -16.45 3.58
CA MET A 338 -16.53 -17.36 2.45
C MET A 338 -17.88 -17.98 2.14
N GLN A 339 -18.24 -18.01 0.87
CA GLN A 339 -19.56 -18.38 0.38
C GLN A 339 -19.47 -19.24 -0.88
N ASP A 340 -20.52 -20.03 -1.08
CA ASP A 340 -20.77 -20.84 -2.27
C ASP A 340 -19.71 -21.92 -2.55
N ALA A 341 -18.78 -22.16 -1.62
CA ALA A 341 -17.67 -23.10 -1.78
C ALA A 341 -18.12 -24.57 -1.67
N GLY A 342 -17.47 -25.47 -2.40
CA GLY A 342 -17.57 -26.92 -2.24
C GLY A 342 -16.28 -27.47 -1.62
N ASN A 343 -15.76 -28.57 -2.16
CA ASN A 343 -14.37 -29.00 -1.97
C ASN A 343 -13.41 -28.08 -2.77
N ASP A 344 -13.25 -26.86 -2.27
CA ASP A 344 -12.41 -25.80 -2.84
C ASP A 344 -11.30 -25.43 -1.88
N TRP A 345 -10.08 -25.23 -2.38
CA TRP A 345 -8.86 -24.90 -1.61
C TRP A 345 -9.04 -24.05 -0.33
N TRP A 346 -8.74 -22.75 -0.29
CA TRP A 346 -8.81 -21.99 0.98
C TRP A 346 -8.82 -20.47 0.83
N TRP A 347 -9.19 -19.82 1.93
CA TRP A 347 -8.84 -18.43 2.22
C TRP A 347 -8.29 -18.33 3.65
N ALA A 348 -7.09 -17.77 3.78
CA ALA A 348 -6.48 -17.48 5.07
C ALA A 348 -6.10 -16.00 5.15
N ILE A 349 -6.19 -15.42 6.34
CA ILE A 349 -5.86 -14.02 6.62
C ILE A 349 -5.04 -13.89 7.90
N ASP A 350 -4.24 -12.82 7.96
CA ASP A 350 -3.41 -12.48 9.10
C ASP A 350 -3.12 -10.96 9.14
N HIS A 351 -2.56 -10.46 10.23
CA HIS A 351 -2.12 -9.08 10.43
C HIS A 351 -3.18 -8.03 10.06
N LEU A 352 -4.42 -8.22 10.52
CA LEU A 352 -5.49 -7.26 10.34
C LEU A 352 -5.11 -5.93 11.00
N ARG A 353 -5.23 -4.84 10.26
CA ARG A 353 -4.92 -3.50 10.74
C ARG A 353 -5.87 -2.49 10.11
N LEU A 354 -6.66 -1.84 10.95
CA LEU A 354 -7.41 -0.65 10.59
C LEU A 354 -6.60 0.58 10.97
N GLU A 355 -6.34 1.43 10.00
CA GLU A 355 -5.72 2.74 10.22
C GLU A 355 -6.69 3.86 9.85
N GLY A 356 -6.52 5.02 10.47
CA GLY A 356 -7.30 6.22 10.15
C GLY A 356 -6.50 7.49 10.40
N VAL A 357 -6.87 8.55 9.71
CA VAL A 357 -6.36 9.90 9.97
C VAL A 357 -7.03 10.44 11.22
N CYS A 358 -6.23 10.87 12.20
CA CYS A 358 -6.79 11.53 13.38
C CYS A 358 -7.46 12.84 12.97
N ARG A 359 -8.79 12.94 13.17
CA ARG A 359 -9.57 14.10 12.73
C ARG A 359 -8.97 15.40 13.26
N ALA A 360 -8.61 15.43 14.55
CA ALA A 360 -8.12 16.64 15.22
C ALA A 360 -6.68 17.03 14.86
N ASP A 361 -5.90 16.18 14.19
CA ASP A 361 -4.49 16.39 13.85
C ASP A 361 -4.35 17.04 12.46
N LEU A 362 -4.46 18.37 12.44
CA LEU A 362 -4.62 19.16 11.22
C LEU A 362 -3.31 19.84 10.77
N ALA A 363 -2.29 19.85 11.60
CA ALA A 363 -1.07 20.60 11.39
C ALA A 363 0.19 19.83 11.77
N GLN A 364 1.32 20.21 11.16
CA GLN A 364 2.60 19.68 11.59
C GLN A 364 2.99 20.22 12.98
N PRO A 365 3.62 19.40 13.83
CA PRO A 365 4.00 18.00 13.60
C PRO A 365 2.84 17.02 13.79
N TYR A 366 2.51 16.31 12.71
CA TYR A 366 1.49 15.27 12.74
C TYR A 366 1.88 14.10 13.67
N GLY A 367 0.87 13.42 14.20
CA GLY A 367 0.95 12.40 15.24
C GLY A 367 0.94 12.98 16.66
N THR A 368 0.85 14.30 16.81
CA THR A 368 0.77 14.97 18.11
C THR A 368 -0.17 16.16 18.05
N LEU A 369 -1.21 16.14 18.89
CA LEU A 369 -2.12 17.27 19.03
C LEU A 369 -1.47 18.43 19.79
N ASP A 370 -1.39 19.60 19.15
CA ASP A 370 -0.86 20.82 19.72
C ASP A 370 -1.64 22.09 19.30
N ILE A 371 -1.08 23.27 19.60
CA ILE A 371 -1.75 24.54 19.33
C ILE A 371 -1.88 24.84 17.83
N PHE A 372 -1.01 24.29 16.98
CA PHE A 372 -1.04 24.50 15.54
C PHE A 372 -2.25 23.81 14.90
N ASP A 373 -2.69 22.67 15.44
CA ASP A 373 -3.94 22.03 15.02
C ASP A 373 -5.14 22.93 15.27
N ILE A 374 -5.19 23.52 16.47
CA ILE A 374 -6.27 24.43 16.85
C ILE A 374 -6.27 25.66 15.94
N LEU A 375 -5.09 26.19 15.62
CA LEU A 375 -4.96 27.33 14.71
C LEU A 375 -5.40 26.98 13.29
N THR A 376 -5.09 25.78 12.80
CA THR A 376 -5.52 25.29 11.50
C THR A 376 -7.03 25.10 11.46
N PHE A 377 -7.62 24.47 12.49
CA PHE A 377 -9.07 24.36 12.65
C PHE A 377 -9.74 25.74 12.60
N LEU A 378 -9.31 26.68 13.45
CA LEU A 378 -9.89 28.02 13.51
C LEU A 378 -9.78 28.76 12.17
N SER A 379 -8.67 28.58 11.44
CA SER A 379 -8.50 29.15 10.10
C SER A 379 -9.48 28.54 9.09
N GLY A 380 -9.74 27.24 9.16
CA GLY A 380 -10.73 26.56 8.31
C GLY A 380 -12.15 26.98 8.66
N PHE A 381 -12.48 27.04 9.95
CA PHE A 381 -13.76 27.50 10.47
C PHE A 381 -14.08 28.94 10.02
N ASP A 382 -13.13 29.86 10.17
CA ASP A 382 -13.28 31.25 9.69
C ASP A 382 -13.47 31.33 8.15
N ALA A 383 -13.00 30.32 7.42
CA ALA A 383 -13.19 30.19 5.97
C ALA A 383 -14.51 29.50 5.57
N GLY A 384 -15.33 29.04 6.53
CA GLY A 384 -16.60 28.36 6.27
C GLY A 384 -16.48 26.84 6.15
N SER A 385 -15.46 26.23 6.77
CA SER A 385 -15.36 24.76 6.87
C SER A 385 -16.43 24.23 7.82
N ASP A 386 -17.24 23.30 7.33
CA ASP A 386 -18.19 22.49 8.10
C ASP A 386 -17.46 21.23 8.55
N TRP A 387 -17.11 21.20 9.84
CA TRP A 387 -16.28 20.18 10.49
C TRP A 387 -17.07 18.92 10.82
N ASN A 388 -18.26 19.10 11.39
CA ASN A 388 -19.13 17.99 11.78
C ASN A 388 -19.98 17.46 10.60
N ARG A 389 -19.86 18.08 9.41
CA ARG A 389 -20.50 17.70 8.15
C ARG A 389 -22.03 17.76 8.19
N ASP A 390 -22.59 18.63 9.05
CA ASP A 390 -24.04 18.77 9.21
C ASP A 390 -24.70 19.71 8.18
N GLY A 391 -23.89 20.28 7.28
CA GLY A 391 -24.28 21.24 6.24
C GLY A 391 -24.23 22.69 6.69
N SER A 392 -23.72 22.98 7.89
CA SER A 392 -23.60 24.33 8.44
C SER A 392 -22.23 24.58 9.07
N THR A 393 -21.81 25.86 9.11
CA THR A 393 -20.61 26.28 9.85
C THR A 393 -21.06 27.13 11.03
N ASP A 394 -21.07 26.55 12.22
CA ASP A 394 -21.52 27.17 13.46
C ASP A 394 -20.75 26.70 14.71
N ILE A 395 -21.27 26.99 15.91
CA ILE A 395 -20.55 26.67 17.16
C ILE A 395 -20.43 25.17 17.42
N PHE A 396 -21.27 24.34 16.81
CA PHE A 396 -21.22 22.89 16.97
C PHE A 396 -19.98 22.29 16.31
N ASP A 397 -19.47 22.88 15.22
CA ASP A 397 -18.15 22.53 14.65
C ASP A 397 -17.02 22.70 15.65
N VAL A 398 -17.03 23.81 16.38
CA VAL A 398 -16.02 24.12 17.40
C VAL A 398 -16.12 23.15 18.56
N LEU A 399 -17.34 22.79 18.97
CA LEU A 399 -17.55 21.84 20.06
C LEU A 399 -17.09 20.43 19.66
N ASP A 400 -17.40 19.99 18.44
CA ASP A 400 -16.98 18.70 17.92
C ASP A 400 -15.45 18.61 17.77
N TYR A 401 -14.82 19.64 17.21
CA TYR A 401 -13.36 19.72 17.13
C TYR A 401 -12.70 19.64 18.51
N LEU A 402 -13.19 20.41 19.49
CA LEU A 402 -12.63 20.39 20.84
C LEU A 402 -12.84 19.03 21.53
N GLN A 403 -13.97 18.36 21.27
CA GLN A 403 -14.20 17.01 21.77
C GLN A 403 -13.20 16.02 21.16
N ALA A 404 -13.00 16.04 19.84
CA ALA A 404 -12.01 15.21 19.16
C ALA A 404 -10.58 15.50 19.64
N PHE A 405 -10.24 16.79 19.83
CA PHE A 405 -8.93 17.21 20.32
C PHE A 405 -8.66 16.76 21.76
N ASP A 406 -9.63 16.92 22.67
CA ASP A 406 -9.51 16.48 24.06
C ASP A 406 -9.46 14.94 24.17
N ALA A 407 -10.10 14.24 23.24
CA ALA A 407 -10.12 12.79 23.19
C ALA A 407 -8.77 12.19 22.74
N GLY A 408 -8.00 12.92 21.93
CA GLY A 408 -6.71 12.48 21.41
C GLY A 408 -6.81 11.49 20.25
N CYS A 409 -5.66 11.15 19.68
CA CYS A 409 -5.52 10.27 18.51
C CYS A 409 -5.21 8.80 18.85
N ALA A 410 -5.37 8.37 20.12
CA ALA A 410 -4.98 7.05 20.60
C ALA A 410 -6.04 6.42 21.50
#